data_AF-A0A7W0U3C6-F1
#
_entry.id   AF-A0A7W0U3C6-F1
#
_cell.length_a   1.000
_cell.length_b   1.000
_cell.length_c   1.000
_cell.angle_alpha   90.00
_cell.angle_beta   90.00
_cell.angle_gamma   90.00
#
_symmetry.space_group_name_H-M   'P 1'
#
loop_
_entity.id
_entity.type
_entity.pdbx_description
1 polymer ?
#
loop_
_entity_poly.entity_id
_entity_poly.type
_entity_poly.pdbx_seq_one_letter_code
_entity_poly.pdbx_strand_id
1 'polypeptide(L)'
;DLLADRQFARQTDRRQDFQPRVHRVLCRVAAAVVEGVAHCHRGGTLKHVGASGGLEVSAKLNGLIGDAQLHSVIDHFVRLLDFTPSELQRCATDTDGHLVPRLRALKSPLTIFIDGIDEYFNKHVENLPASPSVTGELSPNIWYYSQLGLVEVAYQLRRINHHLKVFAAIRKEAYSRLSQRTAMIQQYRGSAVDIVYSPESLREIFVNNARLVKSDRMVQPERARTHPLEAFLGRASVTDTYTHEEEDAFEYVCRHTLLRPRDLMTIGDRLGTLRPDERRNEYRLKAAVKSGGHRNRS
;
A
#
# COMPACT_ATOMS: atom_id res chain seq x y z
N ASP A 1 -7.69 -18.65 41.67
CA ASP A 1 -8.64 -18.03 40.73
C ASP A 1 -8.67 -16.50 40.76
N LEU A 2 -8.84 -15.83 41.90
CA LEU A 2 -8.88 -14.34 41.96
C LEU A 2 -7.56 -13.59 41.63
N LEU A 3 -6.42 -14.29 41.54
CA LEU A 3 -5.12 -13.70 41.16
C LEU A 3 -4.84 -13.78 39.65
N ALA A 4 -5.44 -14.74 38.94
CA ALA A 4 -5.30 -14.89 37.49
C ALA A 4 -6.13 -13.84 36.74
N ASP A 5 -7.35 -13.54 37.21
CA ASP A 5 -8.21 -12.52 36.63
C ASP A 5 -7.66 -11.10 36.76
N ARG A 6 -6.91 -10.80 37.84
CA ARG A 6 -6.25 -9.50 38.00
C ARG A 6 -5.01 -9.32 37.12
N GLN A 7 -4.35 -10.41 36.71
CA GLN A 7 -3.26 -10.33 35.72
C GLN A 7 -3.80 -10.22 34.29
N PHE A 8 -4.90 -10.90 33.96
CA PHE A 8 -5.56 -10.79 32.67
C PHE A 8 -6.15 -9.39 32.44
N ALA A 9 -6.84 -8.83 33.46
CA ALA A 9 -7.39 -7.48 33.40
C ALA A 9 -6.30 -6.39 33.28
N ARG A 10 -5.12 -6.57 33.91
CA ARG A 10 -3.98 -5.64 33.77
C ARG A 10 -3.26 -5.77 32.43
N GLN A 11 -3.33 -6.92 31.75
CA GLN A 11 -2.77 -7.12 30.40
C GLN A 11 -3.71 -6.60 29.30
N THR A 12 -5.03 -6.69 29.46
CA THR A 12 -6.00 -6.12 28.51
C THR A 12 -6.08 -4.60 28.58
N ASP A 13 -5.91 -4.02 29.76
CA ASP A 13 -5.93 -2.55 29.95
C ASP A 13 -4.70 -1.86 29.34
N ARG A 14 -3.51 -2.48 29.45
CA ARG A 14 -2.30 -2.00 28.75
C ARG A 14 -2.36 -2.10 27.23
N ARG A 15 -3.20 -2.99 26.67
CA ARG A 15 -3.34 -3.18 25.22
C ARG A 15 -4.23 -2.12 24.56
N GLN A 16 -5.17 -1.53 25.30
CA GLN A 16 -6.03 -0.46 24.78
C GLN A 16 -5.34 0.92 24.81
N ASP A 17 -4.52 1.18 25.83
CA ASP A 17 -3.78 2.45 25.98
C ASP A 17 -2.48 2.53 25.16
N PHE A 18 -2.02 1.39 24.63
CA PHE A 18 -0.89 1.29 23.70
C PHE A 18 -1.22 1.92 22.33
N GLN A 19 -2.48 1.80 21.88
CA GLN A 19 -2.87 2.13 20.50
C GLN A 19 -2.80 3.63 20.15
N PRO A 20 -3.23 4.59 21.01
CA PRO A 20 -3.15 6.01 20.69
C PRO A 20 -1.72 6.57 20.77
N ARG A 21 -0.88 6.00 21.64
CA ARG A 21 0.51 6.44 21.86
C ARG A 21 1.46 5.87 20.82
N VAL A 22 1.33 4.58 20.49
CA VAL A 22 2.05 3.96 19.37
C VAL A 22 1.63 4.60 18.05
N HIS A 23 0.38 5.02 17.88
CA HIS A 23 -0.03 5.80 16.70
C HIS A 23 0.72 7.14 16.61
N ARG A 24 0.67 8.00 17.64
CA ARG A 24 1.39 9.29 17.60
C ARG A 24 2.88 9.13 17.35
N VAL A 25 3.47 8.08 17.90
CA VAL A 25 4.87 7.79 17.68
C VAL A 25 5.11 7.17 16.30
N LEU A 26 4.31 6.22 15.82
CA LEU A 26 4.41 5.69 14.45
C LEU A 26 4.20 6.79 13.41
N CYS A 27 3.34 7.79 13.65
CA CYS A 27 3.24 8.98 12.81
C CYS A 27 4.56 9.76 12.84
N ARG A 28 5.04 10.16 14.02
CA ARG A 28 6.26 10.99 14.10
C ARG A 28 7.53 10.26 13.64
N VAL A 29 7.57 8.96 13.82
CA VAL A 29 8.70 8.15 13.40
C VAL A 29 8.54 7.71 11.94
N ALA A 30 7.33 7.54 11.39
CA ALA A 30 7.14 7.51 9.94
C ALA A 30 7.63 8.81 9.30
N ALA A 31 7.53 9.98 9.95
CA ALA A 31 8.22 11.20 9.52
C ALA A 31 9.75 11.05 9.57
N ALA A 32 10.30 10.46 10.64
CA ALA A 32 11.72 10.10 10.74
C ALA A 32 12.17 9.07 9.68
N VAL A 33 11.26 8.20 9.24
CA VAL A 33 11.47 7.25 8.15
C VAL A 33 11.38 7.93 6.79
N VAL A 34 10.47 8.88 6.60
CA VAL A 34 10.44 9.75 5.41
C VAL A 34 11.74 10.57 5.32
N GLU A 35 12.34 10.92 6.46
CA GLU A 35 13.67 11.53 6.57
C GLU A 35 14.83 10.55 6.27
N GLY A 36 14.64 9.26 6.57
CA GLY A 36 15.58 8.15 6.33
C GLY A 36 15.44 7.41 5.00
N VAL A 37 14.31 7.55 4.29
CA VAL A 37 14.01 6.89 3.00
C VAL A 37 13.15 7.77 2.11
N ALA A 38 13.72 8.15 0.97
CA ALA A 38 12.95 8.39 -0.24
C ALA A 38 13.45 7.40 -1.29
N HIS A 39 12.57 6.51 -1.74
CA HIS A 39 12.89 5.55 -2.79
C HIS A 39 12.88 6.27 -4.14
N CYS A 40 14.03 6.80 -4.55
CA CYS A 40 14.43 6.92 -5.94
C CYS A 40 15.94 6.68 -6.01
N HIS A 41 16.32 5.42 -6.24
CA HIS A 41 17.65 5.03 -6.72
C HIS A 41 18.91 5.46 -5.93
N ARG A 42 18.82 6.02 -4.72
CA ARG A 42 19.92 6.15 -3.74
C ARG A 42 19.38 6.73 -2.43
N GLY A 43 19.57 5.99 -1.34
CA GLY A 43 19.05 6.15 0.04
C GLY A 43 18.61 7.53 0.55
N GLY A 44 17.57 7.50 1.40
CA GLY A 44 17.15 8.48 2.41
C GLY A 44 17.18 9.97 2.14
N THR A 45 16.11 10.71 2.41
CA THR A 45 16.05 12.18 2.25
C THR A 45 17.28 12.94 2.79
N LEU A 46 17.71 12.70 4.04
CA LEU A 46 18.94 13.29 4.59
C LEU A 46 20.23 12.61 4.07
N LYS A 47 20.19 11.31 3.77
CA LYS A 47 21.30 10.58 3.14
C LYS A 47 21.59 11.10 1.72
N HIS A 48 20.54 11.43 0.98
CA HIS A 48 20.52 11.87 -0.41
C HIS A 48 21.01 13.31 -0.53
N VAL A 49 20.60 14.18 0.40
CA VAL A 49 21.08 15.57 0.45
C VAL A 49 22.37 15.74 1.27
N GLY A 50 22.99 14.65 1.74
CA GLY A 50 24.24 14.68 2.52
C GLY A 50 24.13 15.39 3.87
N ALA A 51 22.92 15.53 4.42
CA ALA A 51 22.63 16.29 5.62
C ALA A 51 22.43 15.42 6.86
N SER A 52 22.96 14.20 6.89
CA SER A 52 22.96 13.31 8.06
C SER A 52 24.10 13.61 9.05
N GLY A 53 25.13 14.37 8.64
CA GLY A 53 26.28 14.68 9.49
C GLY A 53 25.94 15.52 10.73
N GLY A 54 26.51 15.18 11.89
CA GLY A 54 26.36 15.95 13.14
C GLY A 54 24.97 15.89 13.78
N LEU A 55 24.20 14.83 13.56
CA LEU A 55 22.94 14.60 14.25
C LEU A 55 23.20 14.11 15.68
N GLU A 56 22.80 14.90 16.67
CA GLU A 56 22.82 14.53 18.09
C GLU A 56 21.53 13.78 18.47
N VAL A 57 21.31 12.61 17.87
CA VAL A 57 20.14 11.77 18.16
C VAL A 57 20.52 10.56 18.99
N SER A 58 19.54 9.94 19.67
CA SER A 58 19.77 8.73 20.45
C SER A 58 20.39 7.61 19.62
N ALA A 59 21.16 6.73 20.26
CA ALA A 59 21.88 5.64 19.60
C ALA A 59 20.95 4.73 18.76
N LYS A 60 19.71 4.54 19.19
CA LYS A 60 18.70 3.75 18.46
C LYS A 60 18.25 4.42 17.18
N LEU A 61 17.92 5.72 17.23
CA LEU A 61 17.55 6.49 16.04
C LEU A 61 18.75 6.67 15.09
N ASN A 62 19.94 6.92 15.65
CA ASN A 62 21.17 7.00 14.87
C ASN A 62 21.48 5.66 14.17
N GLY A 63 21.24 4.53 14.84
CA GLY A 63 21.36 3.19 14.26
C GLY A 63 20.38 2.99 13.10
N LEU A 64 19.12 3.40 13.27
CA LEU A 64 18.11 3.32 12.21
C LEU A 64 18.47 4.19 10.99
N ILE A 65 18.90 5.43 11.23
CA ILE A 65 19.30 6.35 10.17
C ILE A 65 20.61 5.87 9.53
N GLY A 66 21.56 5.36 10.31
CA GLY A 66 22.88 4.92 9.84
C GLY A 66 22.88 3.57 9.13
N ASP A 67 21.83 2.75 9.30
CA ASP A 67 21.76 1.43 8.70
C ASP A 67 21.67 1.54 7.17
N ALA A 68 22.69 1.00 6.50
CA ALA A 68 22.80 0.99 5.05
C ALA A 68 21.93 -0.09 4.41
N GLN A 69 21.48 -1.09 5.16
CA GLN A 69 20.63 -2.19 4.67
C GLN A 69 19.15 -1.81 4.61
N LEU A 70 18.75 -0.74 5.28
CA LEU A 70 17.37 -0.25 5.22
C LEU A 70 17.20 0.65 3.99
N HIS A 71 16.46 0.16 3.01
CA HIS A 71 16.32 0.80 1.70
C HIS A 71 14.93 1.40 1.47
N SER A 72 13.91 0.88 2.17
CA SER A 72 12.51 1.26 2.01
C SER A 72 11.92 1.88 3.29
N VAL A 73 10.86 2.68 3.11
CA VAL A 73 10.07 3.24 4.23
C VAL A 73 9.52 2.09 5.08
N ILE A 74 9.16 0.98 4.44
CA ILE A 74 8.66 -0.21 5.11
C ILE A 74 9.74 -0.82 5.99
N ASP A 75 10.98 -0.94 5.53
CA ASP A 75 12.08 -1.55 6.30
C ASP A 75 12.30 -0.81 7.62
N HIS A 76 12.31 0.53 7.57
CA HIS A 76 12.45 1.34 8.76
C HIS A 76 11.20 1.24 9.64
N PHE A 77 10.01 1.29 9.05
CA PHE A 77 8.76 1.15 9.79
C PHE A 77 8.73 -0.16 10.59
N VAL A 78 9.18 -1.26 10.00
CA VAL A 78 9.25 -2.58 10.66
C VAL A 78 10.23 -2.56 11.83
N ARG A 79 11.43 -2.00 11.65
CA ARG A 79 12.41 -1.86 12.74
C ARG A 79 11.90 -1.03 13.91
N LEU A 80 10.99 -0.09 13.64
CA LEU A 80 10.38 0.74 14.67
C LEU A 80 9.28 0.02 15.44
N LEU A 81 8.63 -0.97 14.84
CA LEU A 81 7.69 -1.83 15.56
C LEU A 81 8.38 -2.66 16.65
N ASP A 82 9.69 -2.91 16.51
CA ASP A 82 10.50 -3.58 17.54
C ASP A 82 10.82 -2.68 18.74
N PHE A 83 10.59 -1.37 18.66
CA PHE A 83 10.97 -0.44 19.73
C PHE A 83 9.95 -0.47 20.86
N THR A 84 10.45 -0.41 22.10
CA THR A 84 9.60 -0.20 23.28
C THR A 84 8.96 1.19 23.24
N PRO A 85 7.84 1.42 23.96
CA PRO A 85 7.19 2.74 24.02
C PRO A 85 8.12 3.88 24.44
N SER A 86 9.05 3.61 25.35
CA SER A 86 10.02 4.61 25.82
C SER A 86 11.06 4.93 24.75
N GLU A 87 11.53 3.94 23.99
CA GLU A 87 12.44 4.15 22.86
C GLU A 87 11.75 4.91 21.73
N LEU A 88 10.51 4.52 21.42
CA LEU A 88 9.61 5.21 20.52
C LEU A 88 9.45 6.70 20.91
N GLN A 89 9.12 6.98 22.18
CA GLN A 89 8.97 8.35 22.65
C GLN A 89 10.27 9.16 22.53
N ARG A 90 11.42 8.56 22.83
CA ARG A 90 12.73 9.22 22.65
C ARG A 90 13.01 9.52 21.19
N CYS A 91 12.75 8.58 20.28
CA CYS A 91 12.91 8.80 18.84
C CYS A 91 12.02 9.93 18.34
N ALA A 92 10.79 10.03 18.84
CA ALA A 92 9.89 11.15 18.51
C ALA A 92 10.46 12.49 18.99
N THR A 93 11.00 12.56 20.21
CA THR A 93 11.65 13.77 20.74
C THR A 93 12.88 14.15 19.92
N ASP A 94 13.72 13.17 19.56
CA ASP A 94 14.90 13.41 18.73
C ASP A 94 14.53 13.90 17.33
N THR A 95 13.44 13.36 16.76
CA THR A 95 12.91 13.79 15.46
C THR A 95 12.46 15.25 15.52
N ASP A 96 11.65 15.60 16.52
CA ASP A 96 11.15 16.96 16.71
C ASP A 96 12.29 17.96 17.00
N GLY A 97 13.30 17.55 17.77
CA GLY A 97 14.40 18.40 18.22
C GLY A 97 15.54 18.57 17.21
N HIS A 98 15.86 17.55 16.43
CA HIS A 98 17.04 17.54 15.56
C HIS A 98 16.72 17.39 14.07
N LEU A 99 15.72 16.60 13.70
CA LEU A 99 15.42 16.30 12.30
C LEU A 99 14.47 17.33 11.66
N VAL A 100 13.37 17.67 12.35
CA VAL A 100 12.41 18.69 11.89
C VAL A 100 13.06 20.05 11.61
N PRO A 101 13.99 20.58 12.45
CA PRO A 101 14.70 21.81 12.13
C PRO A 101 15.51 21.74 10.84
N ARG A 102 16.14 20.58 10.55
CA ARG A 102 16.89 20.38 9.30
C ARG A 102 15.97 20.33 8.10
N LEU A 103 14.82 19.66 8.21
CA LEU A 103 13.80 19.68 7.17
C LEU A 103 13.29 21.09 6.89
N ARG A 104 13.09 21.90 7.94
CA ARG A 104 12.69 23.30 7.79
C ARG A 104 13.75 24.14 7.06
N ALA A 105 15.03 23.80 7.24
CA ALA A 105 16.15 24.48 6.60
C ALA A 105 16.42 24.02 5.15
N LEU A 106 15.74 22.99 4.65
CA LEU A 106 15.90 22.53 3.26
C LEU A 106 15.51 23.63 2.26
N LYS A 107 16.43 23.95 1.35
CA LYS A 107 16.24 24.94 0.28
C LYS A 107 15.99 24.30 -1.10
N SER A 108 16.37 23.03 -1.26
CA SER A 108 16.16 22.28 -2.49
C SER A 108 14.79 21.59 -2.48
N PRO A 109 14.02 21.67 -3.58
CA PRO A 109 12.79 20.89 -3.73
C PRO A 109 13.07 19.39 -3.60
N LEU A 110 12.24 18.71 -2.82
CA LEU A 110 12.27 17.26 -2.64
C LEU A 110 10.86 16.70 -2.70
N THR A 111 10.68 15.66 -3.51
CA THR A 111 9.42 14.92 -3.62
C THR A 111 9.62 13.46 -3.22
N ILE A 112 8.73 12.95 -2.38
CA ILE A 112 8.78 11.61 -1.81
C ILE A 112 7.47 10.91 -2.16
N PHE A 113 7.57 9.70 -2.71
CA PHE A 113 6.44 8.82 -3.01
C PHE A 113 6.50 7.59 -2.12
N ILE A 114 5.40 7.28 -1.44
CA ILE A 114 5.26 6.15 -0.52
C ILE A 114 4.07 5.31 -0.98
N ASP A 115 4.32 4.04 -1.29
CA ASP A 115 3.32 3.10 -1.78
C ASP A 115 3.54 1.70 -1.17
N GLY A 116 2.50 0.86 -1.18
CA GLY A 116 2.58 -0.55 -0.77
C GLY A 116 2.63 -0.83 0.73
N ILE A 117 2.37 0.17 1.59
CA ILE A 117 2.31 -0.04 3.05
C ILE A 117 1.18 -0.99 3.45
N ASP A 118 0.03 -0.88 2.78
CA ASP A 118 -1.13 -1.73 3.00
C ASP A 118 -0.83 -3.20 2.67
N GLU A 119 -0.09 -3.48 1.60
CA GLU A 119 0.28 -4.83 1.17
C GLU A 119 1.18 -5.51 2.18
N TYR A 120 2.14 -4.75 2.74
CA TYR A 120 3.04 -5.28 3.75
C TYR A 120 2.28 -5.78 4.98
N PHE A 121 1.30 -4.99 5.46
CA PHE A 121 0.51 -5.35 6.63
C PHE A 121 -0.72 -6.21 6.33
N ASN A 122 -1.01 -6.53 5.06
CA ASN A 122 -2.23 -7.26 4.69
C ASN A 122 -2.32 -8.63 5.38
N LYS A 123 -1.16 -9.28 5.58
CA LYS A 123 -1.03 -10.55 6.33
C LYS A 123 -1.55 -10.48 7.78
N HIS A 124 -1.65 -9.29 8.36
CA HIS A 124 -2.15 -9.07 9.72
C HIS A 124 -3.65 -8.77 9.78
N VAL A 125 -4.32 -8.60 8.65
CA VAL A 125 -5.78 -8.39 8.54
C VAL A 125 -6.50 -9.67 8.12
N GLU A 126 -5.85 -10.51 7.32
CA GLU A 126 -6.40 -11.78 6.83
C GLU A 126 -6.42 -12.87 7.92
N ASN A 127 -7.30 -12.75 8.94
CA ASN A 127 -7.84 -13.78 9.86
C ASN A 127 -7.07 -15.10 10.12
N LEU A 128 -5.74 -15.07 10.08
CA LEU A 128 -4.89 -16.17 10.54
C LEU A 128 -4.71 -15.96 12.04
N PRO A 129 -4.86 -17.00 12.87
CA PRO A 129 -4.61 -16.89 14.29
C PRO A 129 -3.16 -16.43 14.44
N ALA A 130 -2.97 -15.18 14.87
CA ALA A 130 -1.70 -14.62 15.29
C ALA A 130 -0.53 -15.01 14.37
N SER A 131 -0.46 -14.45 13.15
CA SER A 131 0.78 -14.60 12.37
C SER A 131 1.92 -13.86 13.08
N PRO A 132 2.99 -14.56 13.49
CA PRO A 132 4.15 -13.91 14.09
C PRO A 132 4.76 -12.99 13.03
N SER A 133 4.68 -11.69 13.26
CA SER A 133 5.62 -10.79 12.60
C SER A 133 7.01 -11.04 13.17
N VAL A 134 8.04 -10.52 12.51
CA VAL A 134 9.41 -10.47 13.09
C VAL A 134 9.40 -9.79 14.49
N THR A 135 8.35 -9.01 14.77
CA THR A 135 8.15 -8.24 16.02
C THR A 135 7.06 -8.85 16.94
N GLY A 136 6.56 -10.07 16.68
CA GLY A 136 5.51 -10.75 17.48
C GLY A 136 4.06 -10.60 16.95
N GLU A 137 3.05 -10.86 17.81
CA GLU A 137 1.63 -10.70 17.48
C GLU A 137 1.27 -9.21 17.32
N LEU A 138 1.10 -8.75 16.09
CA LEU A 138 0.63 -7.39 15.81
C LEU A 138 -0.90 -7.34 15.79
N SER A 139 -1.47 -6.29 16.38
CA SER A 139 -2.91 -6.03 16.30
C SER A 139 -3.35 -5.89 14.84
N PRO A 140 -4.50 -6.44 14.44
CA PRO A 140 -5.07 -6.21 13.11
C PRO A 140 -5.25 -4.72 12.76
N ASN A 141 -5.31 -3.86 13.79
CA ASN A 141 -5.39 -2.41 13.60
C ASN A 141 -4.09 -1.78 13.07
N ILE A 142 -2.95 -2.48 13.09
CA ILE A 142 -1.68 -1.95 12.57
C ILE A 142 -1.76 -1.59 11.09
N TRP A 143 -2.57 -2.33 10.34
CA TRP A 143 -2.84 -2.07 8.93
C TRP A 143 -3.56 -0.73 8.73
N TYR A 144 -4.49 -0.38 9.61
CA TYR A 144 -5.18 0.91 9.58
C TYR A 144 -4.26 2.03 10.06
N TYR A 145 -3.55 1.82 11.17
CA TYR A 145 -2.73 2.87 11.79
C TYR A 145 -1.49 3.25 11.00
N SER A 146 -0.85 2.29 10.32
CA SER A 146 0.28 2.58 9.44
C SER A 146 -0.11 3.55 8.31
N GLN A 147 -1.26 3.30 7.66
CA GLN A 147 -1.77 4.15 6.58
C GLN A 147 -2.24 5.53 7.09
N LEU A 148 -2.96 5.58 8.21
CA LEU A 148 -3.37 6.86 8.80
C LEU A 148 -2.18 7.69 9.26
N GLY A 149 -1.13 7.05 9.78
CA GLY A 149 0.09 7.73 10.16
C GLY A 149 0.79 8.39 8.98
N LEU A 150 0.83 7.74 7.81
CA LEU A 150 1.35 8.37 6.59
C LEU A 150 0.57 9.63 6.19
N VAL A 151 -0.76 9.61 6.32
CA VAL A 151 -1.60 10.79 6.02
C VAL A 151 -1.25 11.96 6.93
N GLU A 152 -1.13 11.70 8.24
CA GLU A 152 -0.76 12.74 9.19
C GLU A 152 0.64 13.28 8.91
N VAL A 153 1.61 12.42 8.63
CA VAL A 153 2.99 12.82 8.32
C VAL A 153 3.08 13.66 7.07
N ALA A 154 2.47 13.20 5.97
CA ALA A 154 2.47 13.93 4.71
C ALA A 154 1.86 15.33 4.90
N TYR A 155 0.80 15.42 5.71
CA TYR A 155 0.17 16.69 6.04
C TYR A 155 1.07 17.60 6.89
N GLN A 156 1.71 17.09 7.95
CA GLN A 156 2.58 17.89 8.81
C GLN A 156 3.83 18.36 8.06
N LEU A 157 4.49 17.47 7.31
CA LEU A 157 5.71 17.79 6.57
C LEU A 157 5.47 18.88 5.52
N ARG A 158 4.34 18.84 4.82
CA ARG A 158 3.93 19.90 3.88
C ARG A 158 3.85 21.28 4.55
N ARG A 159 3.48 21.34 5.82
CA ARG A 159 3.35 22.61 6.58
C ARG A 159 4.68 23.11 7.12
N ILE A 160 5.64 22.20 7.34
CA ILE A 160 6.97 22.55 7.85
C ILE A 160 7.83 23.18 6.75
N ASN A 161 7.78 22.65 5.52
CA ASN A 161 8.54 23.19 4.40
C ASN A 161 7.80 23.00 3.06
N HIS A 162 7.61 24.09 2.31
CA HIS A 162 6.94 24.06 1.01
C HIS A 162 7.75 23.36 -0.10
N HIS A 163 9.07 23.25 0.07
CA HIS A 163 9.96 22.48 -0.81
C HIS A 163 9.82 20.97 -0.63
N LEU A 164 9.23 20.50 0.48
CA LEU A 164 9.02 19.09 0.75
C LEU A 164 7.61 18.66 0.34
N LYS A 165 7.52 17.74 -0.62
CA LYS A 165 6.26 17.14 -1.08
C LYS A 165 6.26 15.65 -0.77
N VAL A 166 5.27 15.19 -0.04
CA VAL A 166 5.10 13.76 0.29
C VAL A 166 3.77 13.30 -0.28
N PHE A 167 3.82 12.30 -1.15
CA PHE A 167 2.66 11.64 -1.73
C PHE A 167 2.63 10.21 -1.19
N ALA A 168 1.52 9.84 -0.54
CA ALA A 168 1.33 8.52 0.02
C ALA A 168 0.07 7.88 -0.59
N ALA A 169 0.21 6.65 -1.08
CA ALA A 169 -0.92 5.82 -1.48
C ALA A 169 -1.49 5.10 -0.26
N ILE A 170 -2.80 5.21 -0.07
CA ILE A 170 -3.55 4.58 1.02
C ILE A 170 -4.84 4.00 0.50
N ARG A 171 -5.36 3.00 1.20
CA ARG A 171 -6.65 2.37 0.91
C ARG A 171 -7.82 3.25 1.35
N LYS A 172 -8.88 3.25 0.54
CA LYS A 172 -10.10 4.04 0.80
C LYS A 172 -10.77 3.65 2.11
N GLU A 173 -10.77 2.36 2.44
CA GLU A 173 -11.29 1.82 3.69
C GLU A 173 -10.44 2.15 4.93
N ALA A 174 -9.15 2.44 4.76
CA ALA A 174 -8.33 3.00 5.82
C ALA A 174 -8.61 4.49 5.98
N TYR A 175 -8.64 5.23 4.86
CA TYR A 175 -8.91 6.67 4.85
C TYR A 175 -10.29 7.03 5.42
N SER A 176 -11.31 6.21 5.21
CA SER A 176 -12.65 6.45 5.74
C SER A 176 -12.70 6.51 7.28
N ARG A 177 -11.75 5.88 7.97
CA ARG A 177 -11.62 5.91 9.44
C ARG A 177 -10.98 7.20 9.97
N LEU A 178 -10.47 8.08 9.10
CA LEU A 178 -9.86 9.35 9.51
C LEU A 178 -10.86 10.27 10.24
N SER A 179 -12.15 10.18 9.92
CA SER A 179 -13.24 10.93 10.60
C SER A 179 -13.35 10.64 12.09
N GLN A 180 -13.00 9.42 12.49
CA GLN A 180 -13.01 8.99 13.89
C GLN A 180 -11.79 9.52 14.66
N ARG A 181 -10.80 10.10 13.97
CA ARG A 181 -9.50 10.46 14.51
C ARG A 181 -9.26 11.96 14.61
N THR A 182 -9.81 12.74 13.69
CA THR A 182 -9.58 14.19 13.69
C THR A 182 -10.80 14.97 13.23
N ALA A 183 -11.11 16.04 13.95
CA ALA A 183 -12.11 17.02 13.54
C ALA A 183 -11.68 17.79 12.28
N MET A 184 -10.40 17.75 11.91
CA MET A 184 -9.83 18.49 10.78
C MET A 184 -9.96 17.74 9.43
N ILE A 185 -10.87 16.76 9.33
CA ILE A 185 -11.00 15.88 8.16
C ILE A 185 -11.12 16.63 6.83
N GLN A 186 -11.74 17.81 6.82
CA GLN A 186 -11.91 18.61 5.61
C GLN A 186 -10.57 19.09 5.03
N GLN A 187 -9.60 19.40 5.88
CA GLN A 187 -8.27 19.83 5.44
C GLN A 187 -7.48 18.68 4.79
N TYR A 188 -7.64 17.48 5.35
CA TYR A 188 -7.07 16.26 4.76
C TYR A 188 -7.76 15.91 3.44
N ARG A 189 -9.10 16.03 3.35
CA ARG A 189 -9.86 15.82 2.11
C ARG A 189 -9.43 16.73 0.98
N GLY A 190 -9.17 18.01 1.25
CA GLY A 190 -8.65 18.93 0.23
C GLY A 190 -7.23 18.60 -0.25
N SER A 191 -6.53 17.68 0.41
CA SER A 191 -5.17 17.23 0.05
C SER A 191 -5.15 15.79 -0.46
N ALA A 192 -6.29 15.13 -0.59
CA ALA A 192 -6.42 13.75 -1.05
C ALA A 192 -7.04 13.72 -2.45
N VAL A 193 -6.54 12.81 -3.29
CA VAL A 193 -7.09 12.54 -4.61
C VAL A 193 -7.62 11.11 -4.60
N ASP A 194 -8.90 10.94 -4.91
CA ASP A 194 -9.49 9.61 -5.11
C ASP A 194 -9.10 9.12 -6.51
N ILE A 195 -8.47 7.95 -6.59
CA ILE A 195 -8.08 7.35 -7.85
C ILE A 195 -9.20 6.41 -8.28
N VAL A 196 -10.07 6.90 -9.16
CA VAL A 196 -11.19 6.14 -9.72
C VAL A 196 -10.91 5.88 -11.19
N TYR A 197 -10.86 4.60 -11.56
CA TYR A 197 -10.71 4.20 -12.95
C TYR A 197 -12.06 3.92 -13.58
N SER A 198 -12.33 4.54 -14.73
CA SER A 198 -13.49 4.18 -15.54
C SER A 198 -13.25 2.82 -16.23
N PRO A 199 -14.31 2.05 -16.54
CA PRO A 199 -14.18 0.80 -17.31
C PRO A 199 -13.42 0.98 -18.63
N GLU A 200 -13.55 2.13 -19.29
CA GLU A 200 -12.86 2.45 -20.53
C GLU A 200 -11.36 2.64 -20.31
N SER A 201 -10.97 3.33 -19.23
CA SER A 201 -9.57 3.50 -18.84
C SER A 201 -8.92 2.14 -18.52
N LEU A 202 -9.67 1.28 -17.82
CA LEU A 202 -9.26 -0.08 -17.52
C LEU A 202 -9.14 -0.95 -18.78
N ARG A 203 -10.06 -0.78 -19.74
CA ARG A 203 -9.99 -1.43 -21.05
C ARG A 203 -8.73 -1.03 -21.78
N GLU A 204 -8.41 0.27 -21.80
CA GLU A 204 -7.21 0.78 -22.44
C GLU A 204 -5.94 0.18 -21.83
N ILE A 205 -5.84 0.15 -20.50
CA ILE A 205 -4.72 -0.48 -19.79
C ILE A 205 -4.59 -1.96 -20.19
N PHE A 206 -5.71 -2.70 -20.22
CA PHE A 206 -5.69 -4.12 -20.58
C PHE A 206 -5.30 -4.32 -22.05
N VAL A 207 -5.84 -3.52 -22.96
CA VAL A 207 -5.50 -3.52 -24.39
C VAL A 207 -4.00 -3.27 -24.60
N ASN A 208 -3.45 -2.28 -23.91
CA ASN A 208 -2.03 -1.95 -24.00
C ASN A 208 -1.15 -3.11 -23.55
N ASN A 209 -1.55 -3.83 -22.51
CA ASN A 209 -0.85 -5.05 -22.09
C ASN A 209 -1.02 -6.21 -23.08
N ALA A 210 -2.21 -6.40 -23.64
CA ALA A 210 -2.45 -7.41 -24.66
C ALA A 210 -1.57 -7.20 -25.91
N ARG A 211 -1.29 -5.94 -26.27
CA ARG A 211 -0.37 -5.60 -27.37
C ARG A 211 1.10 -6.00 -27.11
N LEU A 212 1.50 -6.14 -25.84
CA LEU A 212 2.84 -6.57 -25.46
C LEU A 212 2.99 -8.11 -25.47
N VAL A 213 1.90 -8.85 -25.60
CA VAL A 213 1.92 -10.31 -25.67
C VAL A 213 2.52 -10.73 -27.01
N LYS A 214 3.44 -11.70 -26.99
CA LYS A 214 4.03 -12.27 -28.20
C LYS A 214 2.99 -13.02 -29.03
N SER A 215 3.13 -13.00 -30.36
CA SER A 215 2.15 -13.59 -31.29
C SER A 215 1.90 -15.10 -31.06
N ASP A 216 2.90 -15.86 -30.61
CA ASP A 216 2.80 -17.29 -30.28
C ASP A 216 1.95 -17.55 -29.01
N ARG A 217 1.70 -16.52 -28.20
CA ARG A 217 0.85 -16.57 -27.00
C ARG A 217 -0.55 -15.99 -27.22
N MET A 218 -0.84 -15.52 -28.43
CA MET A 218 -2.15 -15.03 -28.84
C MET A 218 -3.00 -16.19 -29.41
N VAL A 219 -4.31 -16.07 -29.26
CA VAL A 219 -5.26 -17.04 -29.85
C VAL A 219 -5.48 -16.76 -31.33
N GLN A 220 -5.54 -15.48 -31.69
CA GLN A 220 -5.74 -15.00 -33.07
C GLN A 220 -4.69 -13.92 -33.40
N PRO A 221 -3.42 -14.30 -33.62
CA PRO A 221 -2.31 -13.35 -33.79
C PRO A 221 -2.50 -12.37 -34.95
N GLU A 222 -3.23 -12.77 -36.00
CA GLU A 222 -3.56 -11.94 -37.15
C GLU A 222 -4.41 -10.71 -36.79
N ARG A 223 -5.21 -10.80 -35.70
CA ARG A 223 -6.06 -9.71 -35.23
C ARG A 223 -5.37 -8.77 -34.24
N ALA A 224 -4.12 -9.03 -33.86
CA ALA A 224 -3.44 -8.30 -32.79
C ALA A 224 -3.36 -6.77 -33.02
N ARG A 225 -3.30 -6.34 -34.28
CA ARG A 225 -3.21 -4.92 -34.66
C ARG A 225 -4.54 -4.19 -34.58
N THR A 226 -5.63 -4.85 -34.98
CA THR A 226 -6.97 -4.24 -35.10
C THR A 226 -7.84 -4.51 -33.88
N HIS A 227 -7.80 -5.74 -33.36
CA HIS A 227 -8.59 -6.20 -32.21
C HIS A 227 -7.70 -6.95 -31.19
N PRO A 228 -6.82 -6.24 -30.46
CA PRO A 228 -5.85 -6.85 -29.54
C PRO A 228 -6.49 -7.67 -28.42
N LEU A 229 -7.65 -7.27 -27.91
CA LEU A 229 -8.41 -8.03 -26.90
C LEU A 229 -8.90 -9.37 -27.45
N GLU A 230 -9.51 -9.35 -28.64
CA GLU A 230 -9.97 -10.57 -29.30
C GLU A 230 -8.81 -11.45 -29.72
N ALA A 231 -7.69 -10.86 -30.18
CA ALA A 231 -6.46 -11.58 -30.48
C ALA A 231 -5.93 -12.34 -29.25
N PHE A 232 -5.99 -11.69 -28.08
CA PHE A 232 -5.54 -12.27 -26.83
C PHE A 232 -6.51 -13.30 -26.25
N LEU A 233 -7.82 -13.01 -26.20
CA LEU A 233 -8.84 -13.86 -25.58
C LEU A 233 -9.38 -14.94 -26.54
N GLY A 234 -9.25 -14.73 -27.84
CA GLY A 234 -9.81 -15.56 -28.91
C GLY A 234 -11.29 -15.31 -29.20
N ARG A 235 -11.87 -14.25 -28.63
CA ARG A 235 -13.31 -13.95 -28.66
C ARG A 235 -13.61 -12.49 -28.34
N ALA A 236 -14.69 -11.97 -28.89
CA ALA A 236 -15.23 -10.65 -28.58
C ALA A 236 -16.30 -10.70 -27.47
N SER A 237 -17.12 -11.76 -27.43
CA SER A 237 -18.18 -11.96 -26.44
C SER A 237 -18.01 -13.24 -25.62
N VAL A 238 -18.67 -13.27 -24.47
CA VAL A 238 -18.79 -14.40 -23.55
C VAL A 238 -20.26 -14.53 -23.16
N THR A 239 -20.79 -15.75 -23.07
CA THR A 239 -22.17 -15.93 -22.61
C THR A 239 -22.23 -15.80 -21.09
N ASP A 240 -23.06 -14.93 -20.53
CA ASP A 240 -23.25 -14.87 -19.08
C ASP A 240 -23.85 -16.19 -18.57
N THR A 241 -23.38 -16.66 -17.42
CA THR A 241 -23.77 -18.00 -16.90
C THR A 241 -25.17 -17.99 -16.27
N TYR A 242 -25.68 -16.82 -15.89
CA TYR A 242 -26.93 -16.63 -15.18
C TYR A 242 -28.03 -16.07 -16.08
N THR A 243 -27.72 -15.10 -16.95
CA THR A 243 -28.71 -14.52 -17.88
C THR A 243 -28.78 -15.27 -19.20
N HIS A 244 -27.75 -16.05 -19.54
CA HIS A 244 -27.58 -16.71 -20.84
C HIS A 244 -27.49 -15.74 -22.04
N GLU A 245 -27.29 -14.44 -21.78
CA GLU A 245 -27.09 -13.43 -22.80
C GLU A 245 -25.60 -13.30 -23.17
N GLU A 246 -25.31 -12.81 -24.38
CA GLU A 246 -23.94 -12.46 -24.75
C GLU A 246 -23.54 -11.12 -24.14
N GLU A 247 -22.44 -11.11 -23.39
CA GLU A 247 -21.77 -9.91 -22.89
C GLU A 247 -20.40 -9.74 -23.56
N ASP A 248 -19.88 -8.51 -23.62
CA ASP A 248 -18.52 -8.26 -24.11
C ASP A 248 -17.50 -8.96 -23.20
N ALA A 249 -16.48 -9.58 -23.80
CA ALA A 249 -15.52 -10.40 -23.09
C ALA A 249 -14.68 -9.58 -22.08
N PHE A 250 -14.42 -8.30 -22.36
CA PHE A 250 -13.75 -7.42 -21.41
C PHE A 250 -14.70 -6.97 -20.29
N GLU A 251 -15.97 -6.69 -20.59
CA GLU A 251 -16.98 -6.42 -19.54
C GLU A 251 -17.11 -7.60 -18.57
N TYR A 252 -17.13 -8.84 -19.09
CA TYR A 252 -17.07 -10.07 -18.29
C TYR A 252 -15.84 -10.09 -17.36
N VAL A 253 -14.67 -9.72 -17.87
CA VAL A 253 -13.44 -9.69 -17.06
C VAL A 253 -13.53 -8.58 -16.02
N CYS A 254 -13.99 -7.39 -16.41
CA CYS A 254 -14.05 -6.19 -15.58
C CYS A 254 -14.98 -6.37 -14.38
N ARG A 255 -16.14 -7.04 -14.53
CA ARG A 255 -17.07 -7.33 -13.42
C ARG A 255 -16.52 -8.26 -12.34
N HIS A 256 -15.42 -8.98 -12.62
CA HIS A 256 -14.71 -9.81 -11.64
C HIS A 256 -13.60 -9.04 -10.91
N THR A 257 -13.55 -7.71 -11.06
CA THR A 257 -12.59 -6.83 -10.40
C THR A 257 -13.28 -5.83 -9.49
N LEU A 258 -12.53 -5.18 -8.60
CA LEU A 258 -12.97 -4.00 -7.85
C LEU A 258 -12.65 -2.70 -8.61
N LEU A 259 -12.61 -2.75 -9.94
CA LEU A 259 -12.18 -1.66 -10.82
C LEU A 259 -10.77 -1.15 -10.52
N ARG A 260 -9.87 -2.09 -10.16
CA ARG A 260 -8.46 -1.81 -9.87
C ARG A 260 -7.59 -2.36 -11.00
N PRO A 261 -6.63 -1.59 -11.54
CA PRO A 261 -5.72 -2.09 -12.57
C PRO A 261 -4.99 -3.38 -12.16
N ARG A 262 -4.64 -3.53 -10.88
CA ARG A 262 -3.97 -4.74 -10.37
C ARG A 262 -4.81 -6.01 -10.47
N ASP A 263 -6.12 -5.92 -10.23
CA ASP A 263 -7.02 -7.07 -10.36
C ASP A 263 -7.03 -7.55 -11.81
N LEU A 264 -7.06 -6.60 -12.76
CA LEU A 264 -6.92 -6.90 -14.18
C LEU A 264 -5.56 -7.49 -14.54
N MET A 265 -4.46 -7.03 -13.93
CA MET A 265 -3.15 -7.64 -14.15
C MET A 265 -3.11 -9.08 -13.65
N THR A 266 -3.71 -9.34 -12.49
CA THR A 266 -3.80 -10.69 -11.91
C THR A 266 -4.62 -11.62 -12.79
N ILE A 267 -5.78 -11.18 -13.29
CA ILE A 267 -6.58 -11.96 -14.23
C ILE A 267 -5.84 -12.15 -15.55
N GLY A 268 -5.23 -11.08 -16.07
CA GLY A 268 -4.47 -11.09 -17.33
C GLY A 268 -3.30 -12.07 -17.30
N ASP A 269 -2.55 -12.14 -16.20
CA ASP A 269 -1.44 -13.07 -16.01
C ASP A 269 -1.92 -14.54 -15.97
N ARG A 270 -3.03 -14.81 -15.27
CA ARG A 270 -3.65 -16.14 -15.26
C ARG A 270 -4.15 -16.56 -16.63
N LEU A 271 -4.82 -15.66 -17.35
CA LEU A 271 -5.21 -15.91 -18.75
C LEU A 271 -3.97 -16.11 -19.61
N GLY A 272 -2.94 -15.30 -19.39
CA GLY A 272 -1.64 -15.36 -20.03
C GLY A 272 -0.94 -16.69 -19.85
N THR A 273 -1.16 -17.39 -18.73
CA THR A 273 -0.60 -18.71 -18.42
C THR A 273 -1.22 -19.82 -19.27
N LEU A 274 -2.53 -19.74 -19.56
CA LEU A 274 -3.22 -20.69 -20.43
C LEU A 274 -2.60 -20.72 -21.83
N ARG A 275 -2.54 -21.91 -22.43
CA ARG A 275 -2.20 -22.05 -23.85
C ARG A 275 -3.29 -21.40 -24.72
N PRO A 276 -2.97 -20.93 -25.94
CA PRO A 276 -3.95 -20.34 -26.83
C PRO A 276 -5.21 -21.20 -27.03
N ASP A 277 -5.05 -22.51 -27.25
CA ASP A 277 -6.18 -23.44 -27.42
C ASP A 277 -7.04 -23.58 -26.17
N GLU A 278 -6.42 -23.56 -24.99
CA GLU A 278 -7.13 -23.62 -23.71
C GLU A 278 -7.87 -22.33 -23.43
N ARG A 279 -7.28 -21.18 -23.75
CA ARG A 279 -7.91 -19.86 -23.59
C ARG A 279 -9.07 -19.66 -24.55
N ARG A 280 -9.00 -20.27 -25.75
CA ARG A 280 -10.12 -20.32 -26.69
C ARG A 280 -11.32 -21.09 -26.15
N ASN A 281 -11.13 -22.00 -25.18
CA ASN A 281 -12.24 -22.68 -24.53
C ASN A 281 -12.91 -21.77 -23.48
N GLU A 282 -14.20 -21.50 -23.65
CA GLU A 282 -14.95 -20.57 -22.82
C GLU A 282 -14.97 -20.95 -21.35
N TYR A 283 -15.16 -22.23 -21.07
CA TYR A 283 -15.20 -22.73 -19.70
C TYR A 283 -13.87 -22.51 -18.98
N ARG A 284 -12.75 -22.78 -19.66
CA ARG A 284 -11.40 -22.55 -19.12
C ARG A 284 -11.09 -21.08 -18.93
N LEU A 285 -11.50 -20.22 -19.87
CA LEU A 285 -11.38 -18.77 -19.73
C LEU A 285 -12.16 -18.27 -18.51
N LYS A 286 -13.44 -18.63 -18.40
CA LYS A 286 -14.28 -18.24 -17.25
C LYS A 286 -13.69 -18.74 -15.93
N ALA A 287 -13.17 -19.97 -15.90
CA ALA A 287 -12.51 -20.52 -14.71
C ALA A 287 -11.26 -19.72 -14.32
N ALA A 288 -10.42 -19.35 -15.29
CA ALA A 288 -9.25 -18.51 -15.05
C ALA A 288 -9.65 -17.12 -14.54
N VAL A 289 -10.64 -16.47 -15.16
CA VAL A 289 -11.16 -15.16 -14.71
C VAL A 289 -11.72 -15.24 -13.28
N LYS A 290 -12.59 -16.20 -12.99
CA LYS A 290 -13.15 -16.40 -11.64
C LYS A 290 -12.09 -16.70 -10.59
N SER A 291 -11.03 -17.39 -10.98
CA SER A 291 -9.93 -17.68 -10.06
C SER A 291 -9.10 -16.43 -9.74
N GLY A 292 -8.86 -15.57 -10.74
CA GLY A 292 -8.01 -14.37 -10.64
C GLY A 292 -8.74 -13.13 -10.15
N GLY A 293 -10.06 -13.11 -10.30
CA GLY A 293 -10.91 -12.04 -9.81
C GLY A 293 -11.13 -12.11 -8.30
N HIS A 294 -11.67 -11.01 -7.76
CA HIS A 294 -12.20 -11.04 -6.42
C HIS A 294 -13.45 -11.94 -6.40
N ARG A 295 -13.53 -12.84 -5.42
CA ARG A 295 -14.75 -13.59 -5.14
C ARG A 295 -15.80 -12.60 -4.64
N ASN A 296 -16.54 -11.96 -5.55
CA ASN A 296 -17.81 -11.34 -5.21
C ASN A 296 -18.74 -12.47 -4.75
N ARG A 297 -18.76 -12.70 -3.43
CA ARG A 297 -19.94 -13.28 -2.79
C ARG A 297 -20.96 -12.15 -2.78
N SER A 298 -21.84 -12.16 -3.77
CA SER A 298 -23.18 -11.58 -3.64
C SER A 298 -23.89 -12.21 -2.45
#